data_AF-A0A4P5SXW1-F1
#
_entry.id   AF-A0A4P5SXW1-F1
#
_cell.length_a   1.000
_cell.length_b   1.000
_cell.length_c   1.000
_cell.angle_alpha   90.00
_cell.angle_beta   90.00
_cell.angle_gamma   90.00
#
_symmetry.space_group_name_H-M   'P 1'
#
loop_
_entity.id
_entity.type
_entity.pdbx_description
1 polymer ?
#
loop_
_entity_poly.entity_id
_entity_poly.type
_entity_poly.pdbx_seq_one_letter_code
_entity_poly.pdbx_strand_id
1 'polypeptide(L)'
;MPEFEFVVVGQPTSFNTKGKGRPQKKKRDNWQDNVKNAARKVMPPPATLLPVEVFISTYFTRQPVDVDNVLKDIMDAMNGVAYNDDKQVYKVTSERVYLKTLDSHSVFSPLLGAHIAKSPEFVHIRLFWSEEGVL
;
A
#
# COMPACT_ATOMS: atom_id res chain seq x y z
N MET A 1 -6.94 -2.71 15.97
CA MET A 1 -6.91 -1.56 15.02
C MET A 1 -5.47 -1.41 14.57
N PRO A 2 -5.18 -0.95 13.34
CA PRO A 2 -3.80 -0.75 12.91
C PRO A 2 -3.14 0.36 13.74
N GLU A 3 -1.86 0.21 14.08
CA GLU A 3 -1.05 1.30 14.64
C GLU A 3 -0.90 2.43 13.61
N PHE A 4 -0.76 2.07 12.33
CA PHE A 4 -0.66 3.04 11.25
C PHE A 4 -1.51 2.68 10.05
N GLU A 5 -2.15 3.69 9.49
CA GLU A 5 -3.06 3.59 8.37
C GLU A 5 -2.86 4.79 7.43
N PHE A 6 -2.70 4.54 6.13
CA PHE A 6 -2.61 5.60 5.13
C PHE A 6 -3.10 5.16 3.75
N VAL A 7 -3.30 6.16 2.89
CA VAL A 7 -3.73 5.98 1.50
C VAL A 7 -2.69 6.59 0.55
N VAL A 8 -2.43 5.89 -0.54
CA VAL A 8 -1.64 6.37 -1.68
C VAL A 8 -2.59 6.51 -2.87
N VAL A 9 -2.80 7.74 -3.34
CA VAL A 9 -3.70 8.00 -4.48
C VAL A 9 -3.04 7.59 -5.79
N GLY A 10 -3.81 6.94 -6.67
CA GLY A 10 -3.35 6.39 -7.94
C GLY A 10 -3.04 4.89 -7.88
N GLN A 11 -2.62 4.32 -9.01
CA GLN A 11 -2.23 2.92 -9.11
C GLN A 11 -0.73 2.77 -9.39
N PRO A 12 -0.10 1.68 -8.88
CA PRO A 12 1.12 1.16 -9.48
C PRO A 12 0.80 0.87 -10.95
N THR A 13 1.50 1.50 -11.87
CA THR A 13 1.25 1.25 -13.28
C THR A 13 1.69 -0.19 -13.58
N SER A 14 0.92 -0.99 -14.33
CA SER A 14 1.45 -2.27 -14.79
C SER A 14 2.71 -2.01 -15.62
N PHE A 15 3.86 -2.39 -15.05
CA PHE A 15 5.15 -2.07 -15.63
C PHE A 15 5.45 -2.90 -16.90
N ASN A 16 4.58 -3.87 -17.21
CA ASN A 16 4.77 -4.83 -18.31
C ASN A 16 4.38 -4.33 -19.70
N THR A 17 3.82 -3.12 -19.86
CA THR A 17 3.53 -2.61 -21.20
C THR A 17 4.79 -2.00 -21.82
N LYS A 18 5.39 -2.68 -22.81
CA LYS A 18 6.41 -2.14 -23.73
C LYS A 18 5.79 -1.03 -24.60
N GLY A 19 5.47 0.12 -24.01
CA GLY A 19 4.83 1.25 -24.67
C GLY A 19 5.78 2.43 -24.90
N LYS A 20 5.56 3.18 -25.99
CA LYS A 20 6.19 4.48 -26.25
C LYS A 20 5.74 5.49 -25.18
N GLY A 21 6.52 5.64 -24.11
CA GLY A 21 6.22 6.53 -22.98
C GLY A 21 7.42 6.66 -22.02
N ARG A 22 7.22 7.30 -20.85
CA ARG A 22 8.28 7.41 -19.82
C ARG A 22 8.88 6.03 -19.49
N PRO A 23 10.20 5.93 -19.27
CA PRO A 23 10.85 4.67 -18.92
C PRO A 23 10.15 4.00 -17.73
N GLN A 24 9.96 2.68 -17.82
CA GLN A 24 9.32 1.84 -16.81
C GLN A 24 9.88 2.09 -15.41
N LYS A 25 11.22 2.14 -15.30
CA LYS A 25 11.94 2.48 -14.07
C LYS A 25 11.45 3.80 -13.45
N LYS A 26 11.36 4.87 -14.25
CA LYS A 26 10.94 6.19 -13.76
C LYS A 26 9.49 6.22 -13.26
N LYS A 27 8.61 5.43 -13.87
CA LYS A 27 7.22 5.28 -13.38
C LYS A 27 7.20 4.57 -12.02
N ARG A 28 8.02 3.53 -11.86
CA ARG A 28 8.15 2.78 -10.61
C ARG A 28 8.73 3.66 -9.52
N ASP A 29 9.83 4.35 -9.82
CA ASP A 29 10.48 5.26 -8.86
C ASP A 29 9.49 6.34 -8.38
N ASN A 30 8.72 6.95 -9.30
CA ASN A 30 7.68 7.93 -8.94
C ASN A 30 6.55 7.32 -8.08
N TRP A 31 6.16 6.07 -8.34
CA TRP A 31 5.18 5.38 -7.52
C TRP A 31 5.74 5.11 -6.12
N GLN A 32 6.96 4.59 -6.02
CA GLN A 32 7.65 4.37 -4.75
C GLN A 32 7.81 5.66 -3.96
N ASP A 33 8.12 6.78 -4.62
CA ASP A 33 8.18 8.10 -3.96
C ASP A 33 6.82 8.54 -3.41
N ASN A 34 5.72 8.28 -4.13
CA ASN A 34 4.38 8.55 -3.62
C ASN A 34 4.06 7.72 -2.37
N VAL A 35 4.42 6.43 -2.37
CA VAL A 35 4.25 5.55 -1.21
C VAL A 35 5.09 6.06 -0.03
N LYS A 36 6.37 6.38 -0.25
CA LYS A 36 7.28 6.94 0.77
C LYS A 36 6.73 8.23 1.36
N ASN A 37 6.26 9.14 0.52
CA ASN A 37 5.71 10.42 0.94
C ASN A 37 4.41 10.27 1.74
N ALA A 38 3.56 9.31 1.38
CA ALA A 38 2.35 9.02 2.15
C ALA A 38 2.69 8.40 3.51
N ALA A 39 3.59 7.41 3.54
CA ALA A 39 4.05 6.78 4.78
C ALA A 39 4.70 7.81 5.73
N ARG A 40 5.63 8.63 5.25
CA ARG A 40 6.32 9.66 6.07
C ARG A 40 5.40 10.68 6.74
N LYS A 41 4.17 10.85 6.26
CA LYS A 41 3.19 11.77 6.87
C LYS A 41 2.55 11.19 8.13
N VAL A 42 2.50 9.87 8.25
CA VAL A 42 1.84 9.17 9.36
C VAL A 42 2.83 8.42 10.24
N MET A 43 3.95 7.98 9.68
CA MET A 43 4.96 7.20 10.37
C MET A 43 5.91 8.11 11.15
N PRO A 44 6.16 7.87 12.45
CA PRO A 44 7.39 8.32 13.08
C PRO A 44 8.59 7.59 12.43
N PRO A 45 9.82 8.09 12.60
CA PRO A 45 11.01 7.33 12.21
C PRO A 45 10.94 5.91 12.80
N PRO A 46 11.26 4.86 12.02
CA PRO A 46 11.15 3.49 12.49
C PRO A 46 12.09 3.27 13.68
N ALA A 47 11.51 3.16 14.87
CA ALA A 47 12.26 3.10 16.12
C ALA A 47 12.30 1.69 16.73
N THR A 48 11.50 0.76 16.22
CA THR A 48 11.32 -0.58 16.81
C THR A 48 11.88 -1.67 15.88
N LEU A 49 12.44 -2.72 16.49
CA LEU A 49 12.80 -3.97 15.81
C LEU A 49 11.67 -5.01 15.87
N LEU A 50 10.48 -4.60 16.30
CA LEU A 50 9.35 -5.51 16.44
C LEU A 50 8.89 -6.02 15.07
N PRO A 51 8.41 -7.27 14.99
CA PRO A 51 7.73 -7.80 13.81
C PRO A 51 6.54 -6.94 13.41
N VAL A 52 6.30 -6.85 12.10
CA VAL A 52 5.19 -6.09 11.51
C VAL A 52 4.37 -6.95 10.53
N GLU A 53 3.05 -6.85 10.63
CA GLU A 53 2.11 -7.36 9.63
C GLU A 53 1.62 -6.22 8.75
N VAL A 54 1.59 -6.45 7.44
CA VAL A 54 1.23 -5.46 6.43
C VAL A 54 -0.03 -5.91 5.70
N PHE A 55 -1.04 -5.04 5.63
CA PHE A 55 -2.21 -5.22 4.79
C PHE A 55 -2.24 -4.17 3.68
N ILE A 56 -2.37 -4.63 2.44
CA ILE A 56 -2.43 -3.79 1.24
C ILE A 56 -3.73 -4.11 0.50
N SER A 57 -4.62 -3.13 0.42
CA SER A 57 -5.87 -3.24 -0.34
C SER A 57 -5.82 -2.28 -1.53
N THR A 58 -5.79 -2.83 -2.75
CA THR A 58 -5.72 -2.05 -3.98
C THR A 58 -7.11 -1.82 -4.55
N TYR A 59 -7.58 -0.58 -4.54
CA TYR A 59 -8.90 -0.19 -5.01
C TYR A 59 -8.85 0.26 -6.47
N PHE A 60 -9.70 -0.33 -7.31
CA PHE A 60 -9.71 -0.07 -8.75
C PHE A 60 -11.13 0.03 -9.32
N THR A 61 -11.28 0.68 -10.48
CA THR A 61 -12.58 0.82 -11.17
C THR A 61 -12.61 0.27 -12.59
N ARG A 62 -11.46 0.01 -13.20
CA ARG A 62 -11.38 -0.44 -14.60
C ARG A 62 -10.67 -1.77 -14.74
N GLN A 63 -9.35 -1.77 -14.58
CA GLN A 63 -8.55 -2.98 -14.70
C GLN A 63 -7.76 -3.21 -13.41
N PRO A 64 -7.73 -4.46 -12.93
CA PRO A 64 -6.87 -4.81 -11.83
C PRO A 64 -5.41 -4.73 -12.29
N VAL A 65 -4.56 -4.17 -11.44
CA VAL A 65 -3.10 -4.30 -11.57
C VAL A 65 -2.70 -5.69 -11.08
N ASP A 66 -1.53 -6.15 -11.51
CA ASP A 66 -0.93 -7.36 -10.99
C ASP A 66 -0.57 -7.20 -9.51
N VAL A 67 -1.10 -8.09 -8.68
CA VAL A 67 -1.00 -8.02 -7.22
C VAL A 67 0.45 -8.15 -6.77
N ASP A 68 1.24 -8.99 -7.46
CA ASP A 68 2.63 -9.24 -7.10
C ASP A 68 3.52 -8.00 -7.31
N ASN A 69 3.30 -7.28 -8.41
CA ASN A 69 4.04 -6.09 -8.79
C ASN A 69 3.66 -4.92 -7.88
N VAL A 70 2.35 -4.75 -7.60
CA VAL A 70 1.87 -3.76 -6.63
C VAL A 70 2.49 -4.00 -5.25
N LEU A 71 2.40 -5.24 -4.78
CA LEU A 71 2.93 -5.66 -3.49
C LEU A 71 4.43 -5.36 -3.40
N LYS A 72 5.21 -5.84 -4.37
CA LYS A 72 6.66 -5.69 -4.37
C LYS A 72 7.07 -4.21 -4.32
N ASP A 73 6.48 -3.37 -5.16
CA ASP A 73 6.87 -1.96 -5.20
C ASP A 73 6.51 -1.19 -3.94
N ILE A 74 5.39 -1.53 -3.30
CA ILE A 74 4.99 -0.95 -2.02
C ILE A 74 5.95 -1.39 -0.91
N MET A 75 6.30 -2.68 -0.85
CA MET A 75 7.24 -3.22 0.13
C MET A 75 8.62 -2.58 -0.01
N ASP A 76 9.16 -2.53 -1.24
CA ASP A 76 10.43 -1.86 -1.55
C ASP A 76 10.42 -0.37 -1.15
N ALA A 77 9.27 0.30 -1.29
CA ALA A 77 9.13 1.70 -0.91
C ALA A 77 9.03 1.92 0.61
N MET A 78 8.44 0.98 1.34
CA MET A 78 8.27 1.06 2.79
C MET A 78 9.52 0.67 3.57
N ASN A 79 10.44 -0.09 2.96
CA ASN A 79 11.69 -0.47 3.62
C ASN A 79 12.55 0.77 3.97
N GLY A 80 13.00 0.85 5.23
CA GLY A 80 13.69 2.02 5.79
C GLY A 80 12.81 3.25 5.98
N VAL A 81 11.49 3.14 5.78
CA VAL A 81 10.52 4.24 5.97
C VAL A 81 9.47 3.88 7.01
N ALA A 82 8.79 2.75 6.84
CA ALA A 82 7.79 2.28 7.79
C ALA A 82 8.41 1.33 8.84
N TYR A 83 9.36 0.50 8.42
CA TYR A 83 10.15 -0.43 9.24
C TYR A 83 11.63 -0.31 8.84
N ASN A 84 12.55 -0.81 9.67
CA ASN A 84 14.00 -0.68 9.42
C ASN A 84 14.50 -1.60 8.33
N ASP A 85 14.00 -2.85 8.32
CA ASP A 85 14.40 -3.91 7.40
C ASP A 85 13.15 -4.72 7.03
N ASP A 86 13.03 -5.16 5.79
CA ASP A 86 11.89 -5.94 5.30
C ASP A 86 11.79 -7.32 5.98
N LYS A 87 12.87 -7.79 6.60
CA LYS A 87 12.88 -8.97 7.48
C LYS A 87 11.99 -8.82 8.73
N GLN A 88 11.64 -7.60 9.12
CA GLN A 88 10.66 -7.39 10.19
C GLN A 88 9.25 -7.81 9.78
N VAL A 89 8.99 -7.90 8.47
CA VAL A 89 7.66 -8.18 7.96
C VAL A 89 7.42 -9.68 8.03
N TYR A 90 6.66 -10.13 9.02
CA TYR A 90 6.37 -11.56 9.21
C TYR A 90 5.16 -12.03 8.42
N LYS A 91 4.25 -11.11 8.06
CA LYS A 91 3.04 -11.43 7.31
C LYS A 91 2.65 -10.28 6.40
N VAL A 92 2.27 -10.63 5.17
CA VAL A 92 1.68 -9.67 4.23
C VAL A 92 0.40 -10.23 3.65
N THR A 93 -0.66 -9.44 3.74
CA THR A 93 -1.93 -9.68 3.05
C THR A 93 -2.08 -8.64 1.94
N SER A 94 -2.23 -9.07 0.70
CA SER A 94 -2.47 -8.18 -0.43
C SER A 94 -3.74 -8.60 -1.16
N GLU A 95 -4.64 -7.66 -1.38
CA GLU A 95 -5.93 -7.88 -2.03
C GLU A 95 -6.25 -6.80 -3.06
N ARG A 96 -7.20 -7.14 -3.94
CA ARG A 96 -7.77 -6.19 -4.91
C ARG A 96 -9.24 -6.02 -4.60
N VAL A 97 -9.68 -4.77 -4.60
CA VAL A 97 -11.04 -4.41 -4.29
C VAL A 97 -11.63 -3.65 -5.48
N TYR A 98 -12.64 -4.24 -6.12
CA TYR A 98 -13.35 -3.57 -7.18
C TYR A 98 -14.32 -2.58 -6.55
N LEU A 99 -14.09 -1.27 -6.73
CA LEU A 99 -14.85 -0.22 -6.04
C LEU A 99 -16.36 -0.30 -6.33
N LYS A 100 -16.75 -0.78 -7.52
CA LYS A 100 -18.17 -0.89 -7.90
C LYS A 100 -18.90 -2.05 -7.23
N THR A 101 -18.20 -2.97 -6.57
CA THR A 101 -18.80 -4.11 -5.85
C THR A 101 -18.84 -3.88 -4.34
N LEU A 102 -18.42 -2.71 -3.86
CA LEU A 102 -18.50 -2.40 -2.43
C LEU A 102 -19.97 -2.23 -2.02
N ASP A 103 -20.37 -2.96 -0.97
CA ASP A 103 -21.68 -2.81 -0.36
C ASP A 103 -21.74 -1.52 0.46
N SER A 104 -22.84 -0.79 0.31
CA SER A 104 -23.24 0.35 1.15
C SER A 104 -23.22 0.07 2.66
N HIS A 105 -23.33 -1.18 3.10
CA HIS A 105 -23.27 -1.58 4.52
C HIS A 105 -21.87 -1.92 5.01
N SER A 106 -20.87 -1.86 4.13
CA SER A 106 -19.48 -2.13 4.51
C SER A 106 -19.00 -1.06 5.49
N VAL A 107 -18.45 -1.50 6.62
CA VAL A 107 -17.85 -0.60 7.62
C VAL A 107 -16.41 -0.34 7.22
N PHE A 108 -16.08 0.93 6.99
CA PHE A 108 -14.72 1.38 6.67
C PHE A 108 -14.17 2.24 7.80
N SER A 109 -12.83 2.32 7.90
CA SER A 109 -12.22 3.38 8.69
C SER A 109 -12.62 4.76 8.13
N PRO A 110 -12.66 5.82 8.95
CA PRO A 110 -12.96 7.17 8.45
C PRO A 110 -12.06 7.60 7.29
N LEU A 111 -10.77 7.24 7.35
CA LEU A 111 -9.79 7.54 6.31
C LEU A 111 -10.13 6.84 4.98
N LEU A 112 -10.45 5.54 5.04
CA LEU A 112 -10.80 4.75 3.87
C LEU A 112 -12.13 5.22 3.26
N GLY A 113 -13.15 5.44 4.09
CA GLY A 113 -14.46 5.95 3.65
C GLY A 113 -14.35 7.31 2.93
N ALA A 114 -13.52 8.21 3.45
CA ALA A 114 -13.29 9.51 2.81
C ALA A 114 -12.63 9.40 1.41
N HIS A 115 -11.85 8.34 1.15
CA HIS A 115 -11.20 8.12 -0.14
C HIS A 115 -12.06 7.35 -1.14
N ILE A 116 -12.85 6.37 -0.69
CA ILE A 116 -13.84 5.67 -1.52
C ILE A 116 -14.76 6.67 -2.23
N ALA A 117 -15.14 7.76 -1.54
CA ALA A 117 -16.01 8.80 -2.09
C ALA A 117 -15.34 9.75 -3.10
N LYS A 118 -14.01 9.86 -3.12
CA LYS A 118 -13.29 10.97 -3.78
C LYS A 118 -12.34 10.54 -4.90
N SER A 119 -11.77 9.35 -4.81
CA SER A 119 -10.68 8.91 -5.69
C SER A 119 -11.09 7.66 -6.47
N PRO A 120 -10.94 7.64 -7.81
CA PRO A 120 -11.34 6.49 -8.60
C PRO A 120 -10.44 5.28 -8.37
N GLU A 121 -9.18 5.47 -7.96
CA GLU A 121 -8.21 4.41 -7.72
C GLU A 121 -7.18 4.85 -6.68
N PHE A 122 -6.89 3.97 -5.73
CA PHE A 122 -5.94 4.23 -4.65
C PHE A 122 -5.52 2.90 -4.00
N VAL A 123 -4.42 2.96 -3.24
CA VAL A 123 -3.99 1.87 -2.38
C VAL A 123 -4.17 2.27 -0.93
N HIS A 124 -4.77 1.38 -0.16
CA HIS A 124 -4.91 1.52 1.29
C HIS A 124 -3.94 0.58 1.98
N ILE A 125 -3.16 1.12 2.91
CA ILE A 125 -2.11 0.39 3.62
C ILE A 125 -2.37 0.49 5.12
N ARG A 126 -2.32 -0.67 5.78
CA ARG A 126 -2.44 -0.80 7.23
C ARG A 126 -1.25 -1.61 7.75
N LEU A 127 -0.67 -1.15 8.85
CA LEU A 127 0.46 -1.81 9.48
C LEU A 127 0.15 -2.13 10.94
N PHE A 128 0.58 -3.33 11.36
CA PHE A 128 0.32 -3.88 12.68
C PHE A 128 1.64 -4.34 13.32
N TRP A 129 2.09 -3.69 14.39
CA TRP A 129 3.29 -4.15 15.13
C TRP A 129 2.90 -5.05 16.29
N SER A 130 3.62 -6.15 16.49
CA SER A 130 3.34 -7.08 17.58
C SER A 130 4.61 -7.72 18.13
N GLU A 131 4.65 -7.95 19.44
CA GLU A 131 5.67 -8.79 20.09
C GLU A 131 5.47 -10.28 19.79
N GLU A 132 4.26 -10.69 19.39
CA GLU A 132 3.89 -12.08 19.13
C GLU A 132 4.27 -12.57 17.72
N GLY A 133 4.87 -11.71 16.88
CA GLY A 133 5.27 -12.05 15.50
C GLY A 133 6.54 -12.90 15.41
N VAL A 134 6.74 -13.83 16.35
CA VAL A 134 7.87 -14.76 16.40
C VAL A 134 7.45 -16.09 15.78
N LEU A 135 8.03 -16.41 14.61
CA LEU A 135 8.28 -17.79 14.20
C LEU A 135 9.73 -18.14 14.56
#